data_AF-A0A268T9Y8-F1
#
_entry.id   AF-A0A268T9Y8-F1
#
_cell.length_a   1.000
_cell.length_b   1.000
_cell.length_c   1.000
_cell.angle_alpha   90.00
_cell.angle_beta   90.00
_cell.angle_gamma   90.00
#
_symmetry.space_group_name_H-M   'P 1'
#
loop_
_entity.id
_entity.type
_entity.pdbx_description
1 polymer ?
#
loop_
_entity_poly.entity_id
_entity_poly.type
_entity_poly.pdbx_seq_one_letter_code
_entity_poly.pdbx_strand_id
1 'polypeptide(L)'
;MEISADGVDCCLSFGVFHYFPSLEYVKSVVLKMLKSSKKIVLLMDLLDVARKEEDLQAKAALGIKDLYTGALQHLYIPKEFLENIVIAYNQNNFESVRLELSQQDIAGYQNSKYRYNAVFYKN
;
A
#
# COMPACT_ATOMS: atom_id res chain seq x y z
N MET A 1 15.49 6.18 -11.21
CA MET A 1 14.82 5.49 -12.33
C MET A 1 14.31 6.58 -13.25
N GLU A 2 14.90 6.72 -14.43
CA GLU A 2 14.35 7.63 -15.44
C GLU A 2 13.12 6.95 -16.03
N ILE A 3 11.95 7.52 -15.76
CA ILE A 3 10.71 7.10 -16.39
C ILE A 3 10.69 7.80 -17.74
N SER A 4 10.55 7.04 -18.83
CA SER A 4 10.43 7.60 -20.18
C SER A 4 9.33 8.66 -20.21
N ALA A 5 9.41 9.62 -21.14
CA ALA A 5 8.37 10.65 -21.28
C ALA A 5 6.95 10.07 -21.41
N ASP A 6 6.86 8.81 -21.87
CA ASP A 6 5.60 8.10 -22.06
C ASP A 6 5.07 7.39 -20.79
N GLY A 7 5.82 7.32 -19.68
CA GLY A 7 5.42 6.57 -18.48
C GLY A 7 5.77 5.07 -18.55
N VAL A 8 5.17 4.26 -17.65
CA VAL A 8 5.33 2.79 -17.59
C VAL A 8 3.97 2.09 -17.75
N ASP A 9 3.92 0.87 -18.30
CA ASP A 9 2.67 0.10 -18.34
C ASP A 9 2.17 -0.26 -16.93
N CYS A 10 3.11 -0.61 -16.05
CA CYS A 10 2.86 -1.10 -14.71
C CYS A 10 3.82 -0.44 -13.71
N CYS A 11 3.28 0.06 -12.60
CA CYS A 11 4.06 0.53 -11.46
C CYS A 11 3.80 -0.38 -10.26
N LEU A 12 4.85 -0.93 -9.68
CA LEU A 12 4.75 -1.89 -8.59
C LEU A 12 5.60 -1.46 -7.39
N SER A 13 5.03 -1.63 -6.20
CA SER A 13 5.74 -1.57 -4.92
C SER A 13 5.39 -2.80 -4.10
N PHE A 14 6.38 -3.40 -3.46
CA PHE A 14 6.19 -4.58 -2.61
C PHE A 14 6.89 -4.36 -1.28
N GLY A 15 6.12 -4.27 -0.19
CA GLY A 15 6.67 -4.20 1.17
C GLY A 15 7.48 -2.93 1.49
N VAL A 16 7.21 -1.82 0.79
CA VAL A 16 7.92 -0.54 1.02
C VAL A 16 7.07 0.44 1.82
N PHE A 17 5.75 0.43 1.61
CA PHE A 17 4.85 1.49 2.10
C PHE A 17 4.76 1.57 3.62
N HIS A 18 5.03 0.46 4.34
CA HIS A 18 5.06 0.49 5.80
C HIS A 18 6.24 1.29 6.38
N TYR A 19 7.23 1.70 5.57
CA TYR A 19 8.32 2.59 5.98
C TYR A 19 8.04 4.07 5.70
N PHE A 20 6.89 4.41 5.12
CA PHE A 20 6.55 5.79 4.82
C PHE A 20 6.16 6.55 6.09
N PRO A 21 6.47 7.85 6.16
CA PRO A 21 6.32 8.63 7.38
C PRO A 21 4.87 8.95 7.74
N SER A 22 3.95 8.92 6.76
CA SER A 22 2.53 9.27 6.99
C SER A 22 1.62 8.80 5.85
N LEU A 23 0.31 8.76 6.14
CA LEU A 23 -0.71 8.55 5.12
C LEU A 23 -0.71 9.66 4.06
N GLU A 24 -0.44 10.92 4.42
CA GLU A 24 -0.30 11.99 3.42
C GLU A 24 0.85 11.75 2.45
N TYR A 25 1.97 11.23 2.94
CA TYR A 25 3.07 10.83 2.08
C TYR A 25 2.67 9.66 1.16
N VAL A 26 2.00 8.63 1.71
CA VAL A 26 1.42 7.53 0.93
C VAL A 26 0.54 8.07 -0.20
N LYS A 27 -0.42 8.96 0.10
CA LYS A 27 -1.29 9.58 -0.90
C LYS A 27 -0.49 10.25 -2.00
N SER A 28 0.51 11.04 -1.65
CA SER A 28 1.36 11.73 -2.62
C SER A 28 2.10 10.76 -3.55
N VAL A 29 2.56 9.62 -3.03
CA VAL A 29 3.25 8.58 -3.80
C VAL A 29 2.27 7.83 -4.70
N VAL A 30 1.11 7.41 -4.17
CA VAL A 30 0.07 6.72 -4.96
C VAL A 30 -0.37 7.58 -6.14
N LEU A 31 -0.61 8.87 -5.94
CA LEU A 31 -0.97 9.79 -7.02
C LEU A 31 0.13 9.91 -8.08
N LYS A 32 1.41 9.94 -7.68
CA LYS A 32 2.55 9.92 -8.61
C LYS A 32 2.64 8.60 -9.37
N MET A 33 2.40 7.47 -8.71
CA MET A 33 2.37 6.15 -9.34
C MET A 33 1.24 6.05 -10.36
N LEU A 34 0.03 6.52 -10.02
CA LEU A 34 -1.11 6.58 -10.93
C LEU A 34 -0.84 7.47 -12.15
N LYS A 35 -0.21 8.64 -11.94
CA LYS A 35 0.21 9.54 -13.02
C LYS A 35 1.25 8.90 -13.94
N SER A 36 2.18 8.13 -13.38
CA SER A 36 3.30 7.55 -14.14
C SER A 36 2.95 6.21 -14.80
N SER A 37 1.87 5.57 -14.38
CA SER A 37 1.40 4.29 -14.91
C SER A 37 0.33 4.49 -15.98
N LYS A 38 0.39 3.69 -17.04
CA LYS A 38 -0.61 3.66 -18.11
C LYS A 38 -1.78 2.72 -17.81
N LYS A 39 -1.54 1.59 -17.13
CA LYS A 39 -2.54 0.53 -17.01
C LYS A 39 -2.79 0.10 -15.57
N ILE A 40 -1.73 -0.18 -14.82
CA ILE A 40 -1.87 -0.81 -13.50
C ILE A 40 -0.89 -0.26 -12.48
N VAL A 41 -1.37 -0.07 -11.25
CA VAL A 41 -0.53 0.19 -10.08
C VAL A 41 -0.75 -0.92 -9.07
N LEU A 42 0.32 -1.53 -8.58
CA LEU A 42 0.27 -2.60 -7.58
C LEU A 42 0.98 -2.13 -6.32
N LEU A 43 0.25 -2.11 -5.22
CA LEU A 43 0.79 -1.94 -3.88
C LEU A 43 0.63 -3.27 -3.15
N MET A 44 1.72 -4.00 -3.02
CA MET A 44 1.73 -5.32 -2.45
C MET A 44 2.31 -5.28 -1.04
N ASP A 45 1.84 -6.19 -0.19
CA ASP A 45 2.38 -6.40 1.17
C ASP A 45 2.17 -5.22 2.12
N LEU A 46 1.00 -4.56 2.05
CA LEU A 46 0.62 -3.44 2.91
C LEU A 46 0.16 -3.93 4.28
N LEU A 47 0.60 -3.28 5.36
CA LEU A 47 0.09 -3.57 6.70
C LEU A 47 -1.32 -3.01 6.89
N ASP A 48 -2.24 -3.87 7.32
CA ASP A 48 -3.65 -3.50 7.54
C ASP A 48 -3.84 -2.88 8.94
N VAL A 49 -4.42 -1.68 9.01
CA VAL A 49 -4.80 -1.05 10.29
C VAL A 49 -5.72 -1.96 11.11
N ALA A 50 -6.62 -2.69 10.47
CA ALA A 50 -7.56 -3.59 11.13
C ALA A 50 -6.86 -4.79 11.81
N ARG A 51 -5.62 -5.09 11.41
CA ARG A 51 -4.80 -6.19 11.94
C ARG A 51 -3.63 -5.72 12.80
N LYS A 52 -3.54 -4.41 13.07
CA LYS A 52 -2.41 -3.80 13.77
C LYS A 52 -2.13 -4.43 15.12
N GLU A 53 -3.15 -4.62 15.94
CA GLU A 53 -2.97 -5.16 17.29
C GLU A 53 -2.49 -6.62 17.24
N GLU A 54 -3.05 -7.44 16.35
CA GLU A 54 -2.64 -8.84 16.17
C GLU A 54 -1.18 -8.95 15.70
N ASP A 55 -0.74 -8.07 14.79
CA ASP A 55 0.65 -8.01 14.31
C ASP A 55 1.61 -7.57 15.42
N LEU A 56 1.23 -6.55 16.21
CA LEU A 56 2.03 -6.09 17.36
C LEU A 56 2.14 -7.16 18.45
N GLN A 57 1.09 -7.95 18.69
CA GLN A 57 1.13 -9.07 19.63
C GLN A 57 2.05 -10.19 19.14
N ALA A 58 2.02 -10.51 17.85
CA ALA A 58 2.97 -11.48 17.28
C ALA A 58 4.42 -11.00 17.41
N LYS A 59 4.70 -9.72 17.18
CA LYS A 59 6.03 -9.13 17.41
C LYS A 59 6.42 -9.12 18.89
N ALA A 60 5.47 -8.93 19.80
CA ALA A 60 5.72 -8.99 21.23
C ALA A 60 6.14 -10.41 21.66
N ALA A 61 5.47 -11.44 21.14
CA ALA A 61 5.82 -12.83 21.39
C ALA A 61 7.24 -13.20 20.90
N LEU A 62 7.76 -12.46 19.92
CA LEU A 62 9.13 -12.58 19.41
C LEU A 62 10.13 -11.66 20.13
N GLY A 63 9.69 -10.83 21.07
CA GLY A 63 10.55 -9.86 21.78
C GLY A 63 11.02 -8.68 20.93
N ILE A 64 10.37 -8.41 19.79
CA ILE A 64 10.81 -7.37 18.83
C ILE A 64 9.82 -6.20 18.69
N LYS A 65 8.74 -6.17 19.49
CA LYS A 65 7.68 -5.13 19.39
C LYS A 65 8.25 -3.72 19.47
N ASP A 66 9.16 -3.47 20.41
CA ASP A 66 9.69 -2.13 20.69
C ASP A 66 10.46 -1.53 19.49
N LEU A 67 11.10 -2.38 18.67
CA LEU A 67 11.73 -1.95 17.42
C LEU A 67 10.69 -1.32 16.47
N TYR A 68 9.51 -1.94 16.36
CA TYR A 68 8.45 -1.56 15.42
C TYR A 68 7.44 -0.55 15.97
N THR A 69 7.57 -0.18 17.24
CA THR A 69 6.88 0.99 17.83
C THR A 69 7.82 2.18 18.02
N GLY A 70 9.14 1.99 17.86
CA GLY A 70 10.18 3.02 17.98
C GLY A 70 10.90 3.27 16.65
N ALA A 71 12.18 2.91 16.59
CA ALA A 71 13.07 3.29 15.48
C ALA A 71 12.65 2.76 14.09
N LEU A 72 11.96 1.61 14.04
CA LEU A 72 11.44 1.00 12.82
C LEU A 72 9.91 1.08 12.76
N GLN A 73 9.35 2.20 13.25
CA GLN A 73 7.91 2.38 13.30
C GLN A 73 7.27 2.07 11.94
N HIS A 74 6.36 1.09 11.95
CA HIS A 74 5.63 0.71 10.76
C HIS A 74 4.33 1.52 10.61
N LEU A 75 4.07 1.99 9.40
CA LEU A 75 2.82 2.58 9.00
C LEU A 75 1.82 1.49 8.61
N TYR A 76 0.66 1.49 9.27
CA TYR A 76 -0.49 0.65 8.93
C TYR A 76 -1.47 1.51 8.13
N ILE A 77 -1.95 0.99 7.01
CA ILE A 77 -2.75 1.73 6.05
C ILE A 77 -4.17 1.16 6.04
N PRO A 78 -5.20 1.93 6.44
CA PRO A 78 -6.57 1.46 6.37
C PRO A 78 -7.02 1.32 4.91
N LYS A 79 -7.85 0.32 4.64
CA LYS A 79 -8.39 0.07 3.29
C LYS A 79 -9.22 1.26 2.78
N GLU A 80 -10.05 1.87 3.66
CA GLU A 80 -10.89 3.01 3.28
C GLU A 80 -10.04 4.22 2.85
N PHE A 81 -8.80 4.34 3.32
CA PHE A 81 -7.92 5.41 2.89
C PHE A 81 -7.55 5.28 1.40
N LEU A 82 -7.29 4.08 0.90
CA LEU A 82 -7.03 3.85 -0.53
C LEU A 82 -8.30 4.04 -1.37
N GLU A 83 -9.45 3.59 -0.86
CA GLU A 83 -10.76 3.82 -1.50
C GLU A 83 -11.04 5.32 -1.67
N ASN A 84 -10.79 6.12 -0.63
CA ASN A 84 -10.94 7.57 -0.66
C ASN A 84 -10.00 8.24 -1.67
N ILE A 85 -8.77 7.74 -1.85
CA ILE A 85 -7.88 8.21 -2.91
C ILE A 85 -8.51 7.98 -4.28
N VAL A 86 -9.08 6.80 -4.52
CA VAL A 86 -9.70 6.47 -5.82
C VAL A 86 -10.97 7.28 -6.07
N ILE A 87 -11.83 7.46 -5.06
CA ILE A 87 -13.01 8.32 -5.16
C ILE A 87 -12.59 9.74 -5.56
N ALA A 88 -11.63 10.33 -4.84
CA ALA A 88 -11.15 11.66 -5.13
C ALA A 88 -10.45 11.76 -6.51
N TYR A 89 -9.69 10.73 -6.90
CA TYR A 89 -9.05 10.69 -8.22
C TYR A 89 -10.09 10.72 -9.34
N ASN A 90 -11.10 9.86 -9.27
CA ASN A 90 -12.13 9.73 -10.32
C ASN A 90 -13.03 10.97 -10.42
N GLN A 91 -13.20 11.74 -9.34
CA GLN A 91 -13.95 13.01 -9.37
C GLN A 91 -13.21 14.15 -10.07
N ASN A 92 -11.87 14.08 -10.14
CA ASN A 92 -11.03 15.18 -10.59
C ASN A 92 -10.28 14.89 -11.90
N ASN A 93 -10.45 13.71 -12.50
CA ASN A 93 -9.73 13.27 -13.69
C ASN A 93 -10.70 12.69 -14.73
N PHE A 94 -10.35 12.81 -16.01
CA PHE A 94 -11.10 12.21 -17.11
C PHE A 94 -10.94 10.69 -17.17
N GLU A 95 -9.77 10.19 -16.77
CA GLU A 95 -9.46 8.77 -16.67
C GLU A 95 -10.00 8.22 -15.35
N SER A 96 -10.58 7.03 -15.38
CA SER A 96 -11.13 6.37 -14.19
C SER A 96 -10.22 5.24 -13.71
N VAL A 97 -10.18 5.07 -12.39
CA VAL A 97 -9.42 4.04 -11.71
C VAL A 97 -10.38 3.13 -10.93
N ARG A 98 -10.21 1.82 -11.08
CA ARG A 98 -10.85 0.79 -10.25
C ARG A 98 -9.85 0.25 -9.22
N LEU A 99 -10.26 0.17 -7.96
CA LEU A 99 -9.47 -0.46 -6.90
C LEU A 99 -9.93 -1.89 -6.65
N GLU A 100 -8.97 -2.79 -6.46
CA GLU A 100 -9.18 -4.14 -5.97
C GLU A 100 -8.31 -4.38 -4.76
N LEU A 101 -8.92 -4.84 -3.67
CA LEU A 101 -8.26 -5.15 -2.41
C LEU A 101 -8.36 -6.64 -2.15
N SER A 102 -7.25 -7.26 -1.79
CA SER A 102 -7.21 -8.68 -1.46
C SER A 102 -6.31 -8.94 -0.27
N GLN A 103 -6.67 -9.93 0.55
CA GLN A 103 -5.79 -10.41 1.60
C GLN A 103 -4.49 -10.95 0.97
N GLN A 104 -3.33 -10.61 1.54
CA GLN A 104 -2.07 -11.22 1.13
C GLN A 104 -2.11 -12.71 1.51
N ASP A 105 -1.75 -13.57 0.56
CA ASP A 105 -1.67 -15.01 0.77
C ASP A 105 -0.40 -15.55 0.10
N ILE A 106 0.70 -15.57 0.86
CA ILE A 106 1.97 -16.13 0.44
C ILE A 106 2.24 -17.35 1.30
N ALA A 107 2.28 -18.52 0.67
CA ALA A 107 2.50 -19.81 1.33
C ALA A 107 3.78 -19.78 2.19
N GLY A 108 3.66 -20.16 3.46
CA GLY A 108 4.76 -20.18 4.43
C GLY A 108 5.12 -18.81 5.02
N TYR A 109 4.57 -17.70 4.52
CA TYR A 109 4.87 -16.36 5.05
C TYR A 109 3.84 -15.94 6.09
N GLN A 110 4.18 -16.10 7.37
CA GLN A 110 3.29 -15.87 8.52
C GLN A 110 2.72 -14.46 8.60
N ASN A 111 3.44 -13.46 8.09
CA ASN A 111 2.96 -12.07 8.12
C ASN A 111 1.84 -11.80 7.12
N SER A 112 1.58 -12.69 6.16
CA SER A 112 0.54 -12.51 5.14
C SER A 112 -0.83 -12.22 5.76
N LYS A 113 -1.15 -12.82 6.91
CA LYS A 113 -2.42 -12.62 7.62
C LYS A 113 -2.63 -11.20 8.15
N TYR A 114 -1.57 -10.41 8.30
CA TYR A 114 -1.62 -9.00 8.72
C TYR A 114 -1.57 -8.02 7.57
N ARG A 115 -1.49 -8.54 6.33
CA ARG A 115 -1.16 -7.76 5.15
C ARG A 115 -2.20 -7.91 4.05
N TYR A 116 -2.30 -6.91 3.21
CA TYR A 116 -3.18 -6.92 2.05
C TYR A 116 -2.48 -6.33 0.84
N ASN A 117 -3.04 -6.61 -0.33
CA ASN A 117 -2.62 -6.06 -1.60
C ASN A 117 -3.70 -5.10 -2.11
N ALA A 118 -3.27 -4.06 -2.81
CA ALA A 118 -4.12 -3.11 -3.48
C ALA A 118 -3.69 -2.97 -4.94
N VAL A 119 -4.62 -3.24 -5.85
CA VAL A 119 -4.40 -3.16 -7.29
C VAL A 119 -5.32 -2.09 -7.88
N PHE A 120 -4.72 -1.10 -8.54
CA PHE A 120 -5.40 -0.02 -9.21
C PHE A 120 -5.35 -0.27 -10.71
N TYR A 121 -6.52 -0.44 -11.34
CA TYR A 121 -6.66 -0.62 -12.78
C TYR A 121 -7.13 0.70 -13.39
N LYS A 122 -6.43 1.18 -14.42
CA LYS A 122 -6.79 2.37 -15.20
C LYS A 122 -7.56 1.94 -16.44
N ASN A 123 -8.66 2.62 -16.73
CA ASN A 123 -9.52 2.38 -17.92
C ASN A 123 -9.15 3.29 -19.08
#